data_AF-A0A1F8CKW6-F1
#
_entry.id   AF-A0A1F8CKW6-F1
#
_cell.length_a   1.000
_cell.length_b   1.000
_cell.length_c   1.000
_cell.angle_alpha   90.00
_cell.angle_beta   90.00
_cell.angle_gamma   90.00
#
_symmetry.space_group_name_H-M   'P 1'
#
loop_
_entity.id
_entity.type
_entity.pdbx_description
1 polymer ?
#
loop_
_entity_poly.entity_id
_entity_poly.type
_entity_poly.pdbx_seq_one_letter_code
_entity_poly.pdbx_strand_id
1 'polypeptide(L)'
;MKNLFILLLVCLFSFLLFTYKITEVPPGINGDEAGIGYNSILISRNLTDENHNFLPLFIFAKGSDWKQPVTVYTTALFFRIFGVSYWLLRATSIFFILVALVILYLISKEFMGTNFFLISSLILITTPIVLIQSHLALENIAPLPFVLFWLWTTLKFEKTKKTYYLFWGGTSLGIGLFSYLGMRLIVPVLTFLTLIYLKKHIKQSIYFILGISPFFLLLLVAYFRYPSAVFGNFSGATQSVYEFLLRYLSIFDFSFLFFKGDITAYHSTGKAGMFLAATLPLFLIGVFKILCNKKPFEILILLSFFLSPILFGLVPDIYRASRLLALVPFYAIISAVGFLSISKKPWIIFFVIIMAINYFYFVKDYWFDYAERVKKVFPIPIERTYEFHIKE
;
A
#
# COMPACT_ATOMS: atom_id res chain seq x y z
N MET A 1 17.26 -18.73 15.17
CA MET A 1 16.53 -18.09 16.30
C MET A 1 16.66 -16.57 16.30
N LYS A 2 17.88 -15.99 16.33
CA LYS A 2 18.12 -14.52 16.35
C LYS A 2 17.33 -13.72 15.29
N ASN A 3 17.33 -14.17 14.03
CA ASN A 3 16.63 -13.44 12.96
C ASN A 3 15.10 -13.48 13.09
N LEU A 4 14.53 -14.54 13.68
CA LEU A 4 13.09 -14.63 13.93
C LEU A 4 12.68 -13.73 15.10
N PHE A 5 13.50 -13.68 16.14
CA PHE A 5 13.30 -12.75 17.25
C PHE A 5 13.30 -11.29 16.81
N ILE A 6 14.20 -10.91 15.89
CA ILE A 6 14.22 -9.56 15.30
C ILE A 6 12.92 -9.26 14.53
N LEU A 7 12.41 -10.21 13.73
CA LEU A 7 11.12 -10.05 13.06
C LEU A 7 9.99 -9.82 14.09
N LEU A 8 9.93 -10.63 15.14
CA LEU A 8 8.90 -10.51 16.17
C LEU A 8 8.97 -9.15 16.89
N LEU A 9 10.17 -8.67 17.21
CA LEU A 9 10.35 -7.33 17.80
C LEU A 9 9.89 -6.22 16.87
N VAL A 10 10.25 -6.28 15.57
CA VAL A 10 9.80 -5.28 14.59
C VAL A 10 8.29 -5.31 14.45
N CYS A 11 7.68 -6.49 14.31
CA CYS A 11 6.22 -6.62 14.24
C CYS A 11 5.52 -6.12 15.50
N LEU A 12 6.04 -6.44 16.70
CA LEU A 12 5.48 -5.96 17.96
C LEU A 12 5.59 -4.43 18.06
N PHE A 13 6.75 -3.87 17.75
CA PHE A 13 6.94 -2.42 17.74
C PHE A 13 6.00 -1.74 16.74
N SER A 14 5.88 -2.26 15.53
CA SER A 14 4.95 -1.74 14.52
C SER A 14 3.49 -1.84 14.96
N PHE A 15 3.09 -2.96 15.57
CA PHE A 15 1.75 -3.12 16.11
C PHE A 15 1.45 -2.05 17.18
N LEU A 16 2.35 -1.86 18.15
CA LEU A 16 2.18 -0.83 19.20
C LEU A 16 2.15 0.58 18.60
N LEU A 17 3.02 0.86 17.62
CA LEU A 17 3.08 2.14 16.94
C LEU A 17 1.78 2.48 16.21
N PHE A 18 1.24 1.54 15.44
CA PHE A 18 0.04 1.78 14.63
C PHE A 18 -1.27 1.66 15.40
N THR A 19 -1.29 0.98 16.54
CA THR A 19 -2.49 0.88 17.39
C THR A 19 -2.66 2.06 18.34
N TYR A 20 -1.59 2.82 18.60
CA TYR A 20 -1.65 4.01 19.44
C TYR A 20 -2.62 5.06 18.87
N LYS A 21 -3.66 5.39 19.63
CA LYS A 21 -4.73 6.33 19.24
C LYS A 21 -5.49 5.98 17.95
N ILE A 22 -5.53 4.69 17.58
CA ILE A 22 -6.14 4.25 16.31
C ILE A 22 -7.62 4.67 16.13
N THR A 23 -8.41 4.78 17.20
CA THR A 23 -9.81 5.24 17.16
C THR A 23 -9.96 6.74 17.42
N GLU A 24 -8.92 7.41 17.90
CA GLU A 24 -8.95 8.83 18.28
C GLU A 24 -8.43 9.73 17.15
N VAL A 25 -7.49 9.23 16.34
CA VAL A 25 -6.78 10.00 15.32
C VAL A 25 -6.78 9.26 13.98
N PRO A 26 -7.40 9.80 12.92
CA PRO A 26 -8.35 10.91 12.95
C PRO A 26 -9.64 10.53 13.69
N PRO A 27 -10.36 11.49 14.29
CA PRO A 27 -11.60 11.23 15.01
C PRO A 27 -12.71 10.85 14.03
N GLY A 28 -13.61 9.96 14.44
CA GLY A 28 -14.80 9.60 13.66
C GLY A 28 -14.53 8.70 12.45
N ILE A 29 -15.60 8.42 11.71
CA ILE A 29 -15.59 7.47 10.59
C ILE A 29 -15.93 8.24 9.32
N ASN A 30 -15.05 8.20 8.32
CA ASN A 30 -15.37 8.79 7.02
C ASN A 30 -16.35 7.90 6.22
N GLY A 31 -16.95 8.44 5.16
CA GLY A 31 -17.95 7.71 4.36
C GLY A 31 -17.44 6.39 3.78
N ASP A 32 -16.17 6.34 3.38
CA ASP A 32 -15.55 5.14 2.81
C ASP A 32 -15.35 4.04 3.85
N GLU A 33 -14.81 4.40 5.01
CA GLU A 33 -14.65 3.52 6.17
C GLU A 33 -16.01 2.99 6.63
N ALA A 34 -17.05 3.85 6.64
CA ALA A 34 -18.41 3.45 7.01
C ALA A 34 -18.99 2.44 6.01
N GLY A 35 -18.83 2.67 4.71
CA GLY A 35 -19.29 1.75 3.67
C GLY A 35 -18.59 0.39 3.75
N ILE A 36 -17.27 0.38 3.96
CA ILE A 36 -16.49 -0.86 4.17
C ILE A 36 -16.94 -1.56 5.45
N GLY A 37 -17.03 -0.83 6.56
CA GLY A 37 -17.39 -1.37 7.87
C GLY A 37 -18.79 -1.98 7.87
N TYR A 38 -19.79 -1.26 7.35
CA TYR A 38 -21.18 -1.72 7.30
C TYR A 38 -21.33 -3.01 6.48
N ASN A 39 -20.77 -3.05 5.27
CA ASN A 39 -20.82 -4.25 4.43
C ASN A 39 -20.01 -5.41 5.03
N SER A 40 -18.91 -5.12 5.72
CA SER A 40 -18.14 -6.15 6.44
C SER A 40 -18.95 -6.78 7.58
N ILE A 41 -19.77 -5.99 8.30
CA ILE A 41 -20.70 -6.50 9.33
C ILE A 41 -21.71 -7.44 8.70
N LEU A 42 -22.39 -7.01 7.63
CA LEU A 42 -23.41 -7.81 6.95
C LEU A 42 -22.84 -9.13 6.41
N ILE A 43 -21.67 -9.08 5.76
CA ILE A 43 -20.99 -10.27 5.26
C ILE A 43 -20.57 -11.18 6.42
N SER A 44 -20.04 -10.63 7.52
CA SER A 44 -19.63 -11.43 8.68
C SER A 44 -20.80 -12.18 9.34
N ARG A 45 -22.02 -11.63 9.29
CA ARG A 45 -23.21 -12.24 9.89
C ARG A 45 -23.92 -13.18 8.93
N ASN A 46 -24.17 -12.71 7.71
CA ASN A 46 -25.14 -13.28 6.77
C ASN A 46 -24.54 -13.67 5.42
N LEU A 47 -23.24 -13.43 5.19
CA LEU A 47 -22.55 -13.62 3.90
C LEU A 47 -23.12 -12.76 2.75
N THR A 48 -23.88 -11.72 3.06
CA THR A 48 -24.49 -10.80 2.09
C THR A 48 -24.03 -9.36 2.27
N ASP A 49 -24.03 -8.58 1.19
CA ASP A 49 -23.81 -7.12 1.24
C ASP A 49 -25.09 -6.33 1.59
N GLU A 50 -25.01 -5.00 1.60
CA GLU A 50 -26.13 -4.09 1.85
C GLU A 50 -27.26 -4.16 0.81
N ASN A 51 -26.98 -4.77 -0.35
CA ASN A 51 -27.93 -4.97 -1.44
C ASN A 51 -28.45 -6.41 -1.49
N HIS A 52 -28.23 -7.20 -0.43
CA HIS A 52 -28.63 -8.61 -0.33
C HIS A 52 -27.96 -9.56 -1.34
N ASN A 53 -26.86 -9.17 -1.97
CA ASN A 53 -26.08 -10.05 -2.83
C ASN A 53 -25.26 -11.01 -1.96
N PHE A 54 -25.29 -12.30 -2.27
CA PHE A 54 -24.44 -13.30 -1.61
C PHE A 54 -23.00 -13.23 -2.12
N LEU A 55 -22.04 -12.97 -1.22
CA LEU A 55 -20.60 -12.88 -1.47
C LEU A 55 -20.23 -12.19 -2.80
N PRO A 56 -20.62 -10.92 -3.00
CA PRO A 56 -20.37 -10.23 -4.26
C PRO A 56 -18.88 -9.95 -4.46
N LEU A 57 -18.42 -10.02 -5.71
CA LEU A 57 -17.01 -9.73 -6.05
C LEU A 57 -16.63 -8.26 -5.79
N PHE A 58 -17.56 -7.35 -6.00
CA PHE A 58 -17.44 -5.93 -5.67
C PHE A 58 -18.67 -5.51 -4.87
N ILE A 59 -18.48 -4.68 -3.87
CA ILE A 59 -19.56 -4.24 -2.99
C ILE A 59 -20.01 -2.87 -3.47
N PHE A 60 -21.30 -2.75 -3.82
CA PHE A 60 -21.88 -1.46 -4.14
C PHE A 60 -22.30 -0.76 -2.85
N ALA A 61 -21.53 0.26 -2.45
CA ALA A 61 -21.85 1.12 -1.33
C ALA A 61 -22.66 2.34 -1.82
N LYS A 62 -23.66 2.73 -1.05
CA LYS A 62 -24.58 3.86 -1.32
C LYS A 62 -23.91 5.05 -2.03
N GLY A 63 -24.52 5.48 -3.15
CA GLY A 63 -24.17 6.74 -3.83
C GLY A 63 -23.17 6.63 -4.99
N SER A 64 -23.06 5.46 -5.63
CA SER A 64 -22.20 5.12 -6.79
C SER A 64 -20.77 4.62 -6.48
N ASP A 65 -20.50 4.27 -5.23
CA ASP A 65 -19.15 3.89 -4.82
C ASP A 65 -18.96 2.37 -4.73
N TRP A 66 -17.90 1.86 -5.35
CA TRP A 66 -17.62 0.42 -5.44
C TRP A 66 -16.43 0.05 -4.57
N LYS A 67 -16.71 -0.66 -3.48
CA LYS A 67 -15.69 -1.18 -2.57
C LYS A 67 -15.06 -2.45 -3.13
N GLN A 68 -13.74 -2.48 -3.07
CA GLN A 68 -12.87 -3.57 -3.46
C GLN A 68 -12.91 -4.70 -2.42
N PRO A 69 -12.91 -5.96 -2.87
CA PRO A 69 -13.23 -7.09 -2.02
C PRO A 69 -12.19 -7.35 -0.92
N VAL A 70 -10.89 -7.17 -1.18
CA VAL A 70 -9.85 -7.65 -0.26
C VAL A 70 -9.98 -7.07 1.14
N THR A 71 -10.14 -5.75 1.27
CA THR A 71 -10.27 -5.11 2.58
C THR A 71 -11.60 -5.44 3.23
N VAL A 72 -12.71 -5.47 2.48
CA VAL A 72 -14.04 -5.83 3.00
C VAL A 72 -14.06 -7.25 3.54
N TYR A 73 -13.59 -8.23 2.77
CA TYR A 73 -13.61 -9.63 3.21
C TYR A 73 -12.62 -9.91 4.33
N THR A 74 -11.46 -9.24 4.35
CA THR A 74 -10.52 -9.37 5.48
C THR A 74 -11.12 -8.80 6.77
N THR A 75 -11.79 -7.64 6.68
CA THR A 75 -12.49 -7.03 7.81
C THR A 75 -13.66 -7.91 8.28
N ALA A 76 -14.45 -8.44 7.35
CA ALA A 76 -15.57 -9.34 7.66
C ALA A 76 -15.10 -10.62 8.36
N LEU A 77 -13.97 -11.20 7.94
CA LEU A 77 -13.35 -12.35 8.60
C LEU A 77 -12.94 -11.99 10.04
N PHE A 78 -12.34 -10.83 10.27
CA PHE A 78 -11.99 -10.38 11.62
C PHE A 78 -13.22 -10.14 12.49
N PHE A 79 -14.26 -9.51 11.97
CA PHE A 79 -15.53 -9.34 12.68
C PHE A 79 -16.18 -10.68 13.03
N ARG A 80 -16.08 -11.69 12.16
CA ARG A 80 -16.59 -13.04 12.43
C ARG A 80 -15.85 -13.72 13.60
N ILE A 81 -14.53 -13.54 13.68
CA ILE A 81 -13.68 -14.22 14.68
C ILE A 81 -13.67 -13.50 16.03
N PHE A 82 -13.54 -12.16 16.02
CA PHE A 82 -13.28 -11.35 17.22
C PHE A 82 -14.45 -10.46 17.63
N GLY A 83 -15.53 -10.43 16.85
CA GLY A 83 -16.66 -9.53 17.06
C GLY A 83 -16.50 -8.18 16.38
N VAL A 84 -17.62 -7.49 16.19
CA VAL A 84 -17.64 -6.18 15.51
C VAL A 84 -17.15 -5.10 16.48
N SER A 85 -16.14 -4.33 16.07
CA SER A 85 -15.74 -3.12 16.79
C SER A 85 -15.07 -2.12 15.84
N TYR A 86 -15.13 -0.84 16.20
CA TYR A 86 -14.48 0.23 15.45
C TYR A 86 -12.94 0.10 15.46
N TRP A 87 -12.36 -0.31 16.59
CA TRP A 87 -10.94 -0.61 16.68
C TRP A 87 -10.52 -1.68 15.67
N LEU A 88 -11.30 -2.76 15.56
CA LEU A 88 -10.98 -3.87 14.66
C LEU A 88 -11.14 -3.51 13.18
N LEU A 89 -12.10 -2.62 12.86
CA LEU A 89 -12.25 -2.06 11.51
C LEU A 89 -10.93 -1.45 11.02
N ARG A 90 -10.31 -0.58 11.82
CA ARG A 90 -9.02 0.06 11.50
C ARG A 90 -7.82 -0.88 11.67
N ALA A 91 -7.86 -1.79 12.64
CA ALA A 91 -6.79 -2.76 12.83
C ALA A 91 -6.59 -3.69 11.62
N THR A 92 -7.59 -3.85 10.75
CA THR A 92 -7.43 -4.55 9.46
C THR A 92 -6.35 -3.90 8.58
N SER A 93 -6.22 -2.57 8.59
CA SER A 93 -5.15 -1.87 7.87
C SER A 93 -3.76 -2.20 8.44
N ILE A 94 -3.67 -2.33 9.76
CA ILE A 94 -2.43 -2.75 10.46
C ILE A 94 -2.05 -4.18 10.08
N PHE A 95 -3.04 -5.08 9.93
CA PHE A 95 -2.78 -6.45 9.50
C PHE A 95 -2.05 -6.50 8.15
N PHE A 96 -2.47 -5.72 7.16
CA PHE A 96 -1.77 -5.67 5.86
C PHE A 96 -0.32 -5.19 6.00
N ILE A 97 -0.04 -4.23 6.89
CA ILE A 97 1.33 -3.77 7.17
C ILE A 97 2.16 -4.89 7.84
N LEU A 98 1.59 -5.60 8.82
CA LEU A 98 2.29 -6.70 9.49
C LEU A 98 2.63 -7.84 8.53
N VAL A 99 1.71 -8.21 7.64
CA VAL A 99 1.96 -9.19 6.57
C VAL A 99 3.04 -8.68 5.62
N ALA A 100 3.00 -7.40 5.24
CA ALA A 100 4.05 -6.77 4.44
C ALA A 100 5.43 -6.85 5.12
N LEU A 101 5.54 -6.62 6.44
CA LEU A 101 6.80 -6.75 7.19
C LEU A 101 7.32 -8.18 7.22
N VAL A 102 6.45 -9.18 7.37
CA VAL A 102 6.84 -10.59 7.29
C VAL A 102 7.39 -10.92 5.91
N ILE A 103 6.76 -10.46 4.84
CA ILE A 103 7.24 -10.70 3.47
C ILE A 103 8.55 -9.94 3.21
N LEU A 104 8.69 -8.70 3.71
CA LEU A 104 9.93 -7.93 3.62
C LEU A 104 11.09 -8.64 4.32
N TYR A 105 10.83 -9.28 5.46
CA TYR A 105 11.80 -10.17 6.10
C TYR A 105 12.19 -11.36 5.22
N LEU A 106 11.24 -11.97 4.50
CA LEU A 106 11.56 -13.04 3.54
C LEU A 106 12.42 -12.53 2.38
N ILE A 107 12.16 -11.32 1.85
CA ILE A 107 13.03 -10.67 0.86
C ILE A 107 14.44 -10.49 1.42
N SER A 108 14.56 -10.03 2.66
CA SER A 108 15.86 -9.77 3.29
C SER A 108 16.77 -10.99 3.35
N LYS A 109 16.19 -12.19 3.57
CA LYS A 109 16.95 -13.45 3.61
C LYS A 109 17.64 -13.78 2.30
N GLU A 110 17.05 -13.38 1.18
CA GLU A 110 17.56 -13.68 -0.16
C GLU A 110 18.35 -12.52 -0.77
N PHE A 111 18.28 -11.31 -0.19
CA PHE A 111 18.84 -10.09 -0.74
C PHE A 111 20.11 -9.59 -0.01
N MET A 112 19.95 -8.89 1.13
CA MET A 112 21.04 -8.20 1.85
C MET A 112 21.04 -8.48 3.37
N GLY A 113 20.31 -9.50 3.81
CA GLY A 113 20.32 -10.00 5.19
C GLY A 113 19.61 -9.10 6.21
N THR A 114 19.92 -9.32 7.48
CA THR A 114 19.18 -8.74 8.62
C THR A 114 19.29 -7.22 8.71
N ASN A 115 20.44 -6.62 8.36
CA ASN A 115 20.59 -5.17 8.37
C ASN A 115 19.67 -4.50 7.35
N PHE A 116 19.51 -5.12 6.18
CA PHE A 116 18.55 -4.67 5.17
C PHE A 116 17.12 -4.76 5.67
N PHE A 117 16.74 -5.86 6.35
CA PHE A 117 15.43 -5.96 6.96
C PHE A 117 15.18 -4.79 7.93
N LEU A 118 16.08 -4.58 8.90
CA LEU A 118 15.92 -3.54 9.91
C LEU A 118 15.74 -2.14 9.31
N ILE A 119 16.57 -1.79 8.32
CA ILE A 119 16.53 -0.46 7.72
C ILE A 119 15.31 -0.30 6.80
N SER A 120 15.02 -1.29 5.95
CA SER A 120 13.84 -1.23 5.06
C SER A 120 12.53 -1.25 5.85
N SER A 121 12.43 -2.03 6.93
CA SER A 121 11.27 -2.02 7.83
C SER A 121 11.14 -0.68 8.55
N LEU A 122 12.24 -0.12 9.05
CA LEU A 122 12.22 1.19 9.72
C LEU A 122 11.70 2.27 8.77
N ILE A 123 12.21 2.33 7.54
CA ILE A 123 11.78 3.30 6.53
C ILE A 123 10.29 3.09 6.19
N LEU A 124 9.84 1.84 6.01
CA LEU A 124 8.44 1.54 5.74
C LEU A 124 7.52 2.01 6.88
N ILE A 125 7.84 1.70 8.13
CA ILE A 125 6.94 2.00 9.27
C ILE A 125 6.96 3.48 9.68
N THR A 126 8.07 4.17 9.41
CA THR A 126 8.19 5.62 9.65
C THR A 126 7.73 6.48 8.47
N THR A 127 7.31 5.85 7.36
CA THR A 127 6.76 6.57 6.20
C THR A 127 5.43 7.22 6.58
N PRO A 128 5.28 8.56 6.48
CA PRO A 128 4.08 9.26 6.92
C PRO A 128 2.77 8.72 6.35
N ILE A 129 2.72 8.43 5.04
CA ILE A 129 1.49 7.89 4.43
C ILE A 129 1.10 6.52 4.99
N VAL A 130 2.06 5.70 5.42
CA VAL A 130 1.78 4.39 6.04
C VAL A 130 1.13 4.59 7.40
N LEU A 131 1.63 5.51 8.23
CA LEU A 131 1.00 5.82 9.51
C LEU A 131 -0.42 6.35 9.32
N ILE A 132 -0.61 7.35 8.45
CA ILE A 132 -1.92 7.96 8.22
C ILE A 132 -2.94 6.91 7.77
N GLN A 133 -2.59 6.08 6.80
CA GLN A 133 -3.50 5.10 6.21
C GLN A 133 -3.67 3.85 7.09
N SER A 134 -2.76 3.59 8.02
CA SER A 134 -2.95 2.53 9.03
C SER A 134 -4.09 2.83 10.01
N HIS A 135 -4.40 4.12 10.23
CA HIS A 135 -5.51 4.55 11.09
C HIS A 135 -6.79 4.84 10.28
N LEU A 136 -6.85 4.38 9.04
CA LEU A 136 -8.05 4.47 8.20
C LEU A 136 -8.35 3.07 7.66
N ALA A 137 -9.60 2.64 7.77
CA ALA A 137 -10.04 1.37 7.20
C ALA A 137 -10.36 1.49 5.70
N LEU A 138 -9.34 1.81 4.91
CA LEU A 138 -9.42 1.99 3.46
C LEU A 138 -8.69 0.89 2.69
N GLU A 139 -9.03 0.75 1.42
CA GLU A 139 -8.52 -0.32 0.53
C GLU A 139 -7.09 -0.11 0.07
N ASN A 140 -6.65 1.13 0.09
CA ASN A 140 -5.41 1.58 -0.52
C ASN A 140 -4.14 1.03 0.15
N ILE A 141 -4.21 0.52 1.38
CA ILE A 141 -3.08 -0.09 2.10
C ILE A 141 -2.91 -1.60 1.79
N ALA A 142 -3.99 -2.27 1.37
CA ALA A 142 -3.99 -3.69 1.02
C ALA A 142 -3.00 -4.09 -0.10
N PRO A 143 -2.63 -3.23 -1.08
CA PRO A 143 -1.60 -3.53 -2.07
C PRO A 143 -0.21 -3.89 -1.54
N LEU A 144 0.18 -3.38 -0.36
CA LEU A 144 1.54 -3.52 0.19
C LEU A 144 2.05 -4.98 0.19
N PRO A 145 1.34 -5.95 0.81
CA PRO A 145 1.77 -7.34 0.81
C PRO A 145 1.81 -7.97 -0.58
N PHE A 146 0.90 -7.63 -1.49
CA PHE A 146 0.87 -8.23 -2.84
C PHE A 146 2.08 -7.82 -3.69
N VAL A 147 2.48 -6.54 -3.62
CA VAL A 147 3.67 -6.03 -4.30
C VAL A 147 4.94 -6.64 -3.72
N LEU A 148 5.05 -6.71 -2.39
CA LEU A 148 6.19 -7.34 -1.73
C LEU A 148 6.30 -8.84 -2.01
N PHE A 149 5.17 -9.55 -2.07
CA PHE A 149 5.18 -10.98 -2.34
C PHE A 149 5.58 -11.27 -3.79
N TRP A 150 5.16 -10.44 -4.74
CA TRP A 150 5.65 -10.49 -6.13
C TRP A 150 7.17 -10.25 -6.21
N LEU A 151 7.70 -9.25 -5.49
CA LEU A 151 9.15 -9.04 -5.42
C LEU A 151 9.88 -10.24 -4.80
N TRP A 152 9.37 -10.76 -3.69
CA TRP A 152 9.94 -11.90 -2.99
C TRP A 152 9.99 -13.14 -3.88
N THR A 153 8.88 -13.49 -4.54
CA THR A 153 8.81 -14.65 -5.42
C THR A 153 9.70 -14.49 -6.66
N THR A 154 9.80 -13.28 -7.23
CA THR A 154 10.73 -12.98 -8.33
C THR A 154 12.18 -13.16 -7.90
N LEU A 155 12.56 -12.65 -6.73
CA LEU A 155 13.90 -12.85 -6.16
C LEU A 155 14.16 -14.33 -5.81
N LYS A 156 13.17 -15.02 -5.25
CA LYS A 156 13.29 -16.44 -4.90
C LYS A 156 13.44 -17.31 -6.15
N PHE A 157 12.77 -16.94 -7.25
CA PHE A 157 13.01 -17.52 -8.56
C PHE A 157 14.45 -17.29 -9.04
N GLU A 158 15.01 -16.07 -8.91
CA GLU A 158 16.42 -15.83 -9.29
C GLU A 158 17.39 -16.79 -8.61
N LYS A 159 17.16 -17.06 -7.31
CA LYS A 159 18.01 -17.92 -6.48
C LYS A 159 17.81 -19.41 -6.73
N THR A 160 16.56 -19.86 -6.93
CA THR A 160 16.22 -21.30 -6.96
C THR A 160 15.95 -21.83 -8.37
N LYS A 161 15.67 -20.95 -9.33
CA LYS A 161 15.22 -21.26 -10.70
C LYS A 161 13.91 -22.06 -10.81
N LYS A 162 13.18 -22.23 -9.70
CA LYS A 162 11.90 -22.96 -9.68
C LYS A 162 10.77 -22.08 -10.21
N THR A 163 10.14 -22.48 -11.32
CA THR A 163 9.17 -21.65 -12.05
C THR A 163 7.85 -21.43 -11.31
N TYR A 164 7.47 -22.30 -10.37
CA TYR A 164 6.24 -22.10 -9.59
C TYR A 164 6.28 -20.81 -8.75
N TYR A 165 7.48 -20.29 -8.39
CA TYR A 165 7.56 -18.99 -7.73
C TYR A 165 7.02 -17.88 -8.63
N LEU A 166 7.29 -17.93 -9.93
CA LEU A 166 6.74 -16.95 -10.88
C LEU A 166 5.23 -17.10 -11.04
N PHE A 167 4.70 -18.32 -11.02
CA PHE A 167 3.25 -18.53 -10.96
C PHE A 167 2.64 -17.83 -9.75
N TRP A 168 3.19 -18.05 -8.55
CA TRP A 168 2.71 -17.38 -7.34
C TRP A 168 2.93 -15.86 -7.35
N GLY A 169 4.00 -15.38 -7.99
CA GLY A 169 4.21 -13.95 -8.21
C GLY A 169 3.14 -13.33 -9.11
N GLY A 170 2.77 -14.02 -10.19
CA GLY A 170 1.67 -13.63 -11.07
C GLY A 170 0.32 -13.66 -10.36
N THR A 171 0.03 -14.72 -9.60
CA THR A 171 -1.18 -14.86 -8.79
C THR A 171 -1.28 -13.75 -7.74
N SER A 172 -0.17 -13.38 -7.08
CA SER A 172 -0.16 -12.29 -6.11
C SER A 172 -0.54 -10.94 -6.71
N LEU A 173 0.07 -10.57 -7.85
CA LEU A 173 -0.33 -9.35 -8.57
C LEU A 173 -1.77 -9.44 -9.09
N GLY A 174 -2.20 -10.62 -9.52
CA GLY A 174 -3.56 -10.90 -9.96
C GLY A 174 -4.60 -10.65 -8.86
N ILE A 175 -4.37 -11.16 -7.64
CA ILE A 175 -5.21 -10.84 -6.47
C ILE A 175 -5.12 -9.34 -6.16
N GLY A 176 -3.92 -8.74 -6.29
CA GLY A 176 -3.70 -7.30 -6.13
C GLY A 176 -4.59 -6.41 -7.01
N LEU A 177 -5.04 -6.87 -8.19
CA LEU A 177 -6.01 -6.12 -9.02
C LEU A 177 -7.34 -5.83 -8.30
N PHE A 178 -7.67 -6.65 -7.30
CA PHE A 178 -8.89 -6.57 -6.49
C PHE A 178 -8.63 -6.00 -5.10
N SER A 179 -7.39 -5.61 -4.77
CA SER A 179 -7.09 -5.03 -3.46
C SER A 179 -7.39 -3.54 -3.39
N TYR A 180 -7.20 -2.83 -4.50
CA TYR A 180 -7.43 -1.40 -4.61
C TYR A 180 -7.66 -1.03 -6.07
N LEU A 181 -8.59 -0.11 -6.35
CA LEU A 181 -8.90 0.32 -7.72
C LEU A 181 -7.65 0.78 -8.50
N GLY A 182 -6.74 1.51 -7.85
CA GLY A 182 -5.50 1.98 -8.48
C GLY A 182 -4.55 0.86 -8.90
N MET A 183 -4.67 -0.34 -8.33
CA MET A 183 -3.84 -1.49 -8.74
C MET A 183 -4.11 -1.93 -10.17
N ARG A 184 -5.28 -1.61 -10.75
CA ARG A 184 -5.59 -1.89 -12.15
C ARG A 184 -4.76 -1.07 -13.13
N LEU A 185 -4.16 0.02 -12.66
CA LEU A 185 -3.22 0.84 -13.42
C LEU A 185 -1.76 0.44 -13.13
N ILE A 186 -1.46 -0.02 -11.91
CA ILE A 186 -0.11 -0.42 -11.49
C ILE A 186 0.27 -1.82 -12.01
N VAL A 187 -0.62 -2.81 -11.86
CA VAL A 187 -0.34 -4.22 -12.16
C VAL A 187 -0.01 -4.47 -13.64
N PRO A 188 -0.69 -3.87 -14.63
CA PRO A 188 -0.28 -4.02 -16.04
C PRO A 188 1.16 -3.58 -16.28
N VAL A 189 1.59 -2.49 -15.64
CA VAL A 189 2.97 -2.00 -15.78
C VAL A 189 3.96 -2.92 -15.08
N LEU A 190 3.68 -3.36 -13.85
CA LEU A 190 4.53 -4.34 -13.16
C LEU A 190 4.63 -5.67 -13.92
N THR A 191 3.53 -6.10 -14.54
CA THR A 191 3.47 -7.27 -15.41
C THR A 191 4.41 -7.08 -16.61
N PHE A 192 4.28 -5.96 -17.31
CA PHE A 192 5.14 -5.62 -18.45
C PHE A 192 6.63 -5.57 -18.07
N LEU A 193 6.97 -4.91 -16.96
CA LEU A 193 8.34 -4.87 -16.45
C LEU A 193 8.87 -6.25 -16.07
N THR A 194 8.04 -7.11 -15.48
CA THR A 194 8.39 -8.50 -15.18
C THR A 194 8.69 -9.28 -16.46
N LEU A 195 7.89 -9.11 -17.51
CA LEU A 195 8.11 -9.78 -18.80
C LEU A 195 9.38 -9.29 -19.50
N ILE A 196 9.69 -7.98 -19.44
CA ILE A 196 10.98 -7.45 -19.92
C ILE A 196 12.13 -8.07 -19.14
N TYR A 197 11.99 -8.14 -17.82
CA TYR A 197 12.99 -8.74 -16.94
C TYR A 197 13.19 -10.25 -17.27
N LEU A 198 12.12 -10.98 -17.63
CA LEU A 198 12.14 -12.38 -18.06
C LEU A 198 12.32 -12.60 -19.57
N LYS A 199 12.64 -11.58 -20.38
CA LYS A 199 12.58 -11.66 -21.85
C LYS A 199 13.42 -12.77 -22.50
N LYS A 200 14.50 -13.21 -21.83
CA LYS A 200 15.36 -14.32 -22.29
C LYS A 200 14.86 -15.71 -21.87
N HIS A 201 13.69 -15.78 -21.23
CA HIS A 201 13.23 -16.92 -20.44
C HIS A 201 11.73 -17.18 -20.71
N ILE A 202 11.40 -17.63 -21.93
CA ILE A 202 10.00 -17.79 -22.40
C ILE A 202 9.17 -18.68 -21.47
N LYS A 203 9.71 -19.84 -21.07
CA LYS A 203 9.02 -20.76 -20.14
C LYS A 203 8.64 -20.03 -18.85
N GLN A 204 9.55 -19.25 -18.30
CA GLN A 204 9.37 -18.49 -17.06
C GLN A 204 8.26 -17.44 -17.20
N SER A 205 8.24 -16.71 -18.32
CA SER A 205 7.19 -15.77 -18.67
C SER A 205 5.82 -16.45 -18.75
N ILE A 206 5.74 -17.66 -19.33
CA ILE A 206 4.49 -18.43 -19.38
C ILE A 206 3.97 -18.74 -17.98
N TYR A 207 4.81 -19.22 -17.04
CA TYR A 207 4.35 -19.51 -15.67
C TYR A 207 3.85 -18.26 -14.96
N PHE A 208 4.52 -17.12 -15.14
CA PHE A 208 4.05 -15.84 -14.59
C PHE A 208 2.69 -15.43 -15.18
N ILE A 209 2.52 -15.55 -16.50
CA ILE A 209 1.26 -15.25 -17.19
C ILE A 209 0.13 -16.20 -16.76
N LEU A 210 0.40 -17.49 -16.62
CA LEU A 210 -0.58 -18.47 -16.12
C LEU A 210 -1.04 -18.13 -14.69
N GLY A 211 -0.17 -17.55 -13.86
CA GLY A 211 -0.53 -17.11 -12.52
C GLY A 211 -1.45 -15.90 -12.49
N ILE A 212 -1.26 -14.93 -13.41
CA ILE A 212 -1.98 -13.65 -13.42
C ILE A 212 -3.21 -13.63 -14.34
N SER A 213 -3.21 -14.42 -15.42
CA SER A 213 -4.26 -14.38 -16.45
C SER A 213 -5.66 -14.72 -15.94
N PRO A 214 -5.88 -15.64 -14.96
CA PRO A 214 -7.22 -15.89 -14.43
C PRO A 214 -7.86 -14.64 -13.81
N PHE A 215 -7.05 -13.76 -13.23
CA PHE A 215 -7.51 -12.53 -12.58
C PHE A 215 -7.84 -11.43 -13.59
N PHE A 216 -7.08 -11.32 -14.68
CA PHE A 216 -7.45 -10.46 -15.80
C PHE A 216 -8.72 -10.94 -16.50
N LEU A 217 -8.86 -12.26 -16.69
CA LEU A 217 -10.10 -12.85 -17.23
C LEU A 217 -11.28 -12.60 -16.29
N LEU A 218 -11.10 -12.78 -14.98
CA LEU A 218 -12.13 -12.46 -13.98
C LEU A 218 -12.51 -10.99 -14.02
N LEU A 219 -11.54 -10.07 -14.14
CA LEU A 219 -11.79 -8.64 -14.26
C LEU A 219 -12.56 -8.30 -15.56
N LEU A 220 -12.22 -8.96 -16.67
CA LEU A 220 -12.90 -8.81 -17.96
C LEU A 220 -14.35 -9.31 -17.88
N VAL A 221 -14.58 -10.48 -17.25
CA VAL A 221 -15.94 -11.00 -17.03
C VAL A 221 -16.72 -10.07 -16.10
N ALA A 222 -16.09 -9.57 -15.04
CA ALA A 222 -16.72 -8.65 -14.11
C ALA A 222 -17.08 -7.31 -14.75
N TYR A 223 -16.35 -6.86 -15.77
CA TYR A 223 -16.66 -5.63 -16.51
C TYR A 223 -18.04 -5.67 -17.16
N PHE A 224 -18.43 -6.82 -17.73
CA PHE A 224 -19.75 -6.96 -18.35
C PHE A 224 -20.91 -6.87 -17.36
N ARG A 225 -20.66 -7.12 -16.06
CA ARG A 225 -21.67 -7.08 -15.01
C ARG A 225 -21.61 -5.81 -14.16
N TYR A 226 -20.41 -5.28 -13.93
CA TYR A 226 -20.11 -4.18 -13.03
C TYR A 226 -19.09 -3.20 -13.65
N PRO A 227 -19.40 -2.54 -14.78
CA PRO A 227 -18.43 -1.72 -15.51
C PRO A 227 -17.85 -0.59 -14.65
N SER A 228 -18.70 0.10 -13.88
CA SER A 228 -18.29 1.15 -12.94
C SER A 228 -17.43 0.62 -11.80
N ALA A 229 -17.61 -0.63 -11.37
CA ALA A 229 -16.77 -1.26 -10.37
C ALA A 229 -15.37 -1.56 -10.89
N VAL A 230 -15.21 -1.76 -12.22
CA VAL A 230 -13.97 -2.17 -12.92
C VAL A 230 -13.15 -0.97 -13.42
N PHE A 231 -13.79 0.10 -13.90
CA PHE A 231 -13.06 1.29 -14.38
C PHE A 231 -13.27 2.53 -13.52
N GLY A 232 -14.11 2.46 -12.49
CA GLY A 232 -14.54 3.64 -11.75
C GLY A 232 -15.29 4.61 -12.67
N ASN A 233 -15.25 5.90 -12.32
CA ASN A 233 -15.81 6.98 -13.15
C ASN A 233 -14.84 7.44 -14.24
N PHE A 234 -14.02 6.54 -14.79
CA PHE A 234 -13.11 6.88 -15.88
C PHE A 234 -13.93 7.22 -17.13
N SER A 235 -14.14 8.52 -17.36
CA SER A 235 -14.59 9.01 -18.65
C SER A 235 -13.39 8.92 -19.58
N GLY A 236 -13.49 8.13 -20.66
CA GLY A 236 -12.45 8.00 -21.69
C GLY A 236 -12.24 9.29 -22.51
N ALA A 237 -12.34 10.46 -21.88
CA ALA A 237 -12.05 11.74 -22.49
C ALA A 237 -10.62 11.72 -23.04
N THR A 238 -10.49 12.12 -24.30
CA THR A 238 -9.20 12.28 -24.96
C THR A 238 -8.39 13.32 -24.18
N GLN A 239 -7.40 12.86 -23.43
CA GLN A 239 -6.51 13.75 -22.69
C GLN A 239 -5.36 14.21 -23.58
N SER A 240 -5.00 15.48 -23.45
CA SER A 240 -3.80 15.98 -24.10
C SER A 240 -2.55 15.29 -23.53
N VAL A 241 -1.52 15.13 -24.35
CA VAL A 241 -0.20 14.62 -23.89
C VAL A 241 0.34 15.48 -22.75
N TYR A 242 0.07 16.79 -22.79
CA TYR A 242 0.42 17.73 -21.73
C TYR A 242 -0.25 17.36 -20.39
N GLU A 243 -1.56 17.13 -20.36
CA GLU A 243 -2.27 16.75 -19.14
C GLU A 243 -1.79 15.42 -18.58
N PHE A 244 -1.58 14.43 -19.45
CA PHE A 244 -1.05 13.14 -19.04
C PHE A 244 0.31 13.29 -18.35
N LEU A 245 1.23 14.02 -18.98
CA LEU A 245 2.57 14.26 -18.44
C LEU A 245 2.53 15.10 -17.16
N LEU A 246 1.69 16.14 -17.10
CA LEU A 246 1.53 16.96 -15.91
C LEU A 246 1.08 16.12 -14.71
N ARG A 247 0.07 15.26 -14.90
CA ARG A 247 -0.46 14.39 -13.83
C ARG A 247 0.58 13.37 -13.38
N TYR A 248 1.25 12.70 -14.33
CA TYR A 248 2.32 11.76 -14.01
C TYR A 248 3.49 12.44 -13.30
N LEU A 249 3.97 13.59 -13.78
CA LEU A 249 5.09 14.29 -13.16
C LEU A 249 4.71 14.86 -11.78
N SER A 250 3.44 15.23 -11.55
CA SER A 250 2.96 15.69 -10.24
C SER A 250 3.13 14.65 -9.14
N ILE A 251 3.16 13.36 -9.49
CA ILE A 251 3.40 12.24 -8.55
C ILE A 251 4.81 12.32 -7.97
N PHE A 252 5.76 12.84 -8.73
CA PHE A 252 7.16 12.97 -8.34
C PHE A 252 7.55 14.40 -7.94
N ASP A 253 6.56 15.27 -7.71
CA ASP A 253 6.82 16.59 -7.14
C ASP A 253 7.45 16.45 -5.75
N PHE A 254 8.58 17.14 -5.52
CA PHE A 254 9.33 17.02 -4.29
C PHE A 254 8.56 17.59 -3.09
N SER A 255 7.78 18.66 -3.31
CA SER A 255 6.96 19.25 -2.24
C SER A 255 5.90 18.24 -1.79
N PHE A 256 5.19 17.64 -2.73
CA PHE A 256 4.22 16.58 -2.50
C PHE A 256 4.83 15.36 -1.79
N LEU A 257 5.95 14.84 -2.31
CA LEU A 257 6.54 13.62 -1.78
C LEU A 257 7.17 13.79 -0.40
N PHE A 258 7.73 14.95 -0.05
CA PHE A 258 8.54 15.09 1.17
C PHE A 258 8.06 16.16 2.16
N PHE A 259 7.23 17.11 1.76
CA PHE A 259 6.91 18.29 2.59
C PHE A 259 5.41 18.52 2.83
N LYS A 260 4.56 18.48 1.81
CA LYS A 260 3.13 18.84 1.88
C LYS A 260 2.17 17.65 1.91
N GLY A 261 2.48 16.59 1.16
CA GLY A 261 1.62 15.41 1.04
C GLY A 261 0.35 15.66 0.21
N ASP A 262 -0.63 14.78 0.39
CA ASP A 262 -1.93 14.78 -0.32
C ASP A 262 -2.72 16.08 -0.15
N ILE A 263 -3.46 16.48 -1.19
CA ILE A 263 -4.42 17.59 -1.15
C ILE A 263 -5.63 17.30 -0.25
N THR A 264 -5.92 16.03 -0.01
CA THR A 264 -7.05 15.55 0.78
C THR A 264 -6.68 15.55 2.25
N ALA A 265 -7.38 16.34 3.06
CA ALA A 265 -7.03 16.57 4.46
C ALA A 265 -6.98 15.29 5.32
N TYR A 266 -7.70 14.21 4.96
CA TYR A 266 -7.62 12.94 5.69
C TYR A 266 -6.53 11.98 5.19
N HIS A 267 -5.88 12.28 4.06
CA HIS A 267 -4.76 11.50 3.53
C HIS A 267 -3.39 12.15 3.78
N SER A 268 -3.37 13.37 4.33
CA SER A 268 -2.16 14.13 4.67
C SER A 268 -2.41 15.01 5.89
N THR A 269 -1.37 15.25 6.70
CA THR A 269 -1.46 16.26 7.76
C THR A 269 -1.22 17.69 7.27
N GLY A 270 -0.76 17.85 6.02
CA GLY A 270 -0.31 19.11 5.43
C GLY A 270 1.06 19.59 5.94
N LYS A 271 1.67 18.88 6.90
CA LYS A 271 2.96 19.23 7.50
C LYS A 271 4.08 18.22 7.21
N ALA A 272 3.76 17.12 6.53
CA ALA A 272 4.72 16.14 6.06
C ALA A 272 4.32 15.65 4.67
N GLY A 273 5.32 15.25 3.87
CA GLY A 273 5.08 14.60 2.59
C GLY A 273 4.55 13.18 2.72
N MET A 274 4.38 12.52 1.57
CA MET A 274 4.13 11.08 1.51
C MET A 274 5.22 10.26 2.22
N PHE A 275 6.48 10.64 1.99
CA PHE A 275 7.68 10.08 2.58
C PHE A 275 8.30 11.05 3.59
N LEU A 276 9.15 10.52 4.46
CA LEU A 276 9.89 11.33 5.41
C LEU A 276 10.96 12.15 4.66
N ALA A 277 11.02 13.47 4.84
CA ALA A 277 12.01 14.31 4.15
C ALA A 277 13.45 13.85 4.43
N ALA A 278 13.71 13.40 5.66
CA ALA A 278 15.01 12.85 6.08
C ALA A 278 15.47 11.62 5.28
N THR A 279 14.58 10.88 4.62
CA THR A 279 14.94 9.70 3.81
C THR A 279 15.25 10.06 2.36
N LEU A 280 15.01 11.29 1.90
CA LEU A 280 15.30 11.71 0.52
C LEU A 280 16.78 11.51 0.13
N PRO A 281 17.80 11.95 0.91
CA PRO A 281 19.19 11.71 0.52
C PRO A 281 19.53 10.22 0.44
N LEU A 282 18.96 9.40 1.33
CA LEU A 282 19.14 7.95 1.32
C LEU A 282 18.54 7.33 0.05
N PHE A 283 17.34 7.77 -0.33
CA PHE A 283 16.72 7.35 -1.59
C PHE A 283 17.60 7.70 -2.80
N LEU A 284 18.10 8.94 -2.89
CA LEU A 284 18.97 9.37 -4.00
C LEU A 284 20.28 8.59 -4.07
N ILE A 285 20.93 8.33 -2.92
CA ILE A 285 22.12 7.47 -2.84
C ILE A 285 21.77 6.05 -3.30
N GLY A 286 20.61 5.53 -2.89
CA GLY A 286 20.10 4.23 -3.32
C GLY A 286 19.92 4.13 -4.82
N VAL A 287 19.25 5.11 -5.43
CA VAL A 287 19.09 5.21 -6.90
C VAL A 287 20.46 5.21 -7.57
N PHE A 288 21.38 6.06 -7.13
CA PHE A 288 22.74 6.13 -7.69
C PHE A 288 23.45 4.77 -7.60
N LYS A 289 23.42 4.12 -6.43
CA LYS A 289 24.07 2.81 -6.23
C LYS A 289 23.48 1.71 -7.11
N ILE A 290 22.16 1.67 -7.27
CA ILE A 290 21.49 0.72 -8.16
C ILE A 290 21.92 0.95 -9.61
N LEU A 291 21.97 2.22 -10.05
CA LEU A 291 22.40 2.57 -11.41
C LEU A 291 23.88 2.31 -11.68
N CYS A 292 24.74 2.39 -10.66
CA CYS A 292 26.15 1.99 -10.77
C CYS A 292 26.31 0.46 -10.84
N ASN A 293 25.63 -0.28 -9.98
CA ASN A 293 25.77 -1.73 -9.88
C ASN A 293 25.05 -2.48 -11.01
N LYS A 294 23.96 -1.90 -11.54
CA LYS A 294 23.14 -2.43 -12.65
C LYS A 294 22.68 -3.87 -12.45
N LYS A 295 22.49 -4.30 -11.21
CA LYS A 295 21.97 -5.64 -10.93
C LYS A 295 20.53 -5.74 -11.44
N PRO A 296 20.18 -6.77 -12.25
CA PRO A 296 18.87 -6.85 -12.90
C PRO A 296 17.68 -6.70 -11.95
N PHE A 297 17.70 -7.38 -10.80
CA PHE A 297 16.63 -7.28 -9.80
C PHE A 297 16.51 -5.88 -9.17
N GLU A 298 17.64 -5.23 -8.87
CA GLU A 298 17.66 -3.87 -8.33
C GLU A 298 17.12 -2.85 -9.36
N ILE A 299 17.47 -3.04 -10.64
CA ILE A 299 16.93 -2.23 -11.75
C ILE A 299 15.42 -2.46 -11.92
N LEU A 300 14.93 -3.69 -11.76
CA LEU A 300 13.49 -3.97 -11.79
C LEU A 300 12.76 -3.19 -10.68
N ILE A 301 13.30 -3.17 -9.45
CA ILE A 301 12.73 -2.39 -8.34
C ILE A 301 12.72 -0.90 -8.66
N LEU A 302 13.84 -0.37 -9.19
CA LEU A 302 13.97 1.04 -9.55
C LEU A 302 12.98 1.45 -10.64
N LEU A 303 12.90 0.67 -11.71
CA LEU A 303 11.93 0.90 -12.78
C LEU A 303 10.49 0.76 -12.29
N SER A 304 10.23 -0.17 -11.37
CA SER A 304 8.89 -0.33 -10.77
C SER A 304 8.47 0.93 -10.00
N PHE A 305 9.37 1.54 -9.21
CA PHE A 305 9.06 2.78 -8.50
C PHE A 305 8.65 3.92 -9.44
N PHE A 306 9.40 4.13 -10.53
CA PHE A 306 9.14 5.25 -11.44
C PHE A 306 8.01 4.96 -12.43
N LEU A 307 7.95 3.74 -12.98
CA LEU A 307 7.04 3.44 -14.08
C LEU A 307 5.70 2.87 -13.62
N SER A 308 5.59 2.20 -12.47
CA SER A 308 4.31 1.63 -12.05
C SER A 308 3.16 2.65 -11.94
N PRO A 309 3.37 3.92 -11.52
CA PRO A 309 2.30 4.92 -11.53
C PRO A 309 2.08 5.59 -12.90
N ILE A 310 2.76 5.20 -13.99
CA ILE A 310 2.70 5.91 -15.27
C ILE A 310 1.28 6.06 -15.82
N LEU A 311 0.44 5.04 -15.62
CA LEU A 311 -0.95 5.06 -16.07
C LEU A 311 -1.86 5.93 -15.19
N PHE A 312 -1.42 6.41 -14.02
CA PHE A 312 -2.14 7.45 -13.27
C PHE A 312 -2.15 8.80 -14.00
N GLY A 313 -1.29 9.01 -15.00
CA GLY A 313 -1.41 10.15 -15.91
C GLY A 313 -2.78 10.23 -16.61
N LEU A 314 -3.49 9.10 -16.72
CA LEU A 314 -4.84 9.04 -17.32
C LEU A 314 -5.96 9.47 -16.35
N VAL A 315 -5.69 9.58 -15.05
CA VAL A 315 -6.74 9.82 -14.04
C VAL A 315 -6.78 11.32 -13.68
N PRO A 316 -7.95 11.97 -13.58
CA PRO A 316 -8.08 13.42 -13.40
C PRO A 316 -7.81 13.89 -11.96
N ASP A 317 -6.75 13.39 -11.32
CA ASP A 317 -6.28 13.87 -10.04
C ASP A 317 -4.78 14.11 -10.03
N ILE A 318 -4.35 15.15 -9.33
CA ILE A 318 -2.96 15.45 -9.03
C ILE A 318 -2.74 15.34 -7.52
N TYR A 319 -1.50 15.08 -7.10
CA TYR A 319 -1.10 15.07 -5.69
C TYR A 319 -1.96 14.17 -4.78
N ARG A 320 -2.24 12.93 -5.23
CA ARG A 320 -3.00 11.91 -4.46
C ARG A 320 -2.07 10.83 -3.91
N ALA A 321 -1.58 11.01 -2.69
CA ALA A 321 -0.70 10.07 -2.00
C ALA A 321 -1.39 8.74 -1.69
N SER A 322 -2.70 8.77 -1.44
CA SER A 322 -3.49 7.56 -1.18
C SER A 322 -3.43 6.54 -2.31
N ARG A 323 -3.16 6.94 -3.56
CA ARG A 323 -3.03 6.01 -4.71
C ARG A 323 -1.67 5.34 -4.82
N LEU A 324 -0.69 5.83 -4.06
CA LEU A 324 0.72 5.52 -4.26
C LEU A 324 1.29 4.58 -3.20
N LEU A 325 0.46 4.03 -2.30
CA LEU A 325 0.93 3.09 -1.26
C LEU A 325 1.67 1.88 -1.85
N ALA A 326 1.30 1.41 -3.04
CA ALA A 326 2.01 0.35 -3.76
C ALA A 326 3.48 0.72 -4.12
N LEU A 327 3.86 2.00 -4.10
CA LEU A 327 5.25 2.45 -4.33
C LEU A 327 6.10 2.42 -3.05
N VAL A 328 5.48 2.44 -1.87
CA VAL A 328 6.19 2.47 -0.58
C VAL A 328 7.18 1.31 -0.43
N PRO A 329 6.84 0.06 -0.81
CA PRO A 329 7.81 -1.04 -0.81
C PRO A 329 9.07 -0.75 -1.62
N PHE A 330 8.93 -0.21 -2.83
CA PHE A 330 10.09 0.11 -3.67
C PHE A 330 10.92 1.23 -3.05
N TYR A 331 10.27 2.29 -2.56
CA TYR A 331 10.94 3.40 -1.89
C TYR A 331 11.75 2.94 -0.67
N ALA A 332 11.16 2.08 0.18
CA ALA A 332 11.83 1.56 1.37
C ALA A 332 13.04 0.70 1.01
N ILE A 333 12.93 -0.14 -0.02
CA ILE A 333 14.03 -0.99 -0.49
C ILE A 333 15.17 -0.15 -1.08
N ILE A 334 14.86 0.82 -1.96
CA ILE A 334 15.86 1.69 -2.60
C ILE A 334 16.58 2.52 -1.53
N SER A 335 15.84 3.11 -0.60
CA SER A 335 16.40 3.91 0.48
C SER A 335 17.26 3.08 1.43
N ALA A 336 16.89 1.82 1.69
CA ALA A 336 17.70 0.90 2.48
C ALA A 336 19.03 0.53 1.77
N VAL A 337 19.00 0.31 0.45
CA VAL A 337 20.24 0.14 -0.35
C VAL A 337 21.14 1.37 -0.21
N GLY A 338 20.54 2.57 -0.26
CA GLY A 338 21.27 3.83 -0.06
C GLY A 338 21.93 3.93 1.31
N PHE A 339 21.17 3.71 2.38
CA PHE A 339 21.67 3.74 3.76
C PHE A 339 22.79 2.72 4.00
N LEU A 340 22.61 1.47 3.53
CA LEU A 340 23.62 0.41 3.71
C LEU A 340 24.90 0.65 2.91
N SER A 341 24.88 1.56 1.93
CA SER A 341 26.07 1.96 1.19
C SER A 341 26.95 2.98 1.92
N ILE A 342 26.47 3.54 3.03
CA ILE A 342 27.20 4.51 3.85
C ILE A 342 28.16 3.75 4.78
N SER A 343 29.46 3.92 4.58
CA SER A 343 30.49 3.22 5.38
C SER A 343 30.98 4.00 6.59
N LYS A 344 30.89 5.33 6.55
CA LYS A 344 31.42 6.21 7.61
C LYS A 344 30.42 6.34 8.76
N LYS A 345 30.80 5.85 9.95
CA LYS A 345 29.97 5.86 11.17
C LYS A 345 29.33 7.22 11.52
N PRO A 346 30.01 8.38 11.41
CA PRO A 346 29.38 9.68 11.70
C PRO A 346 28.16 9.96 10.82
N TRP A 347 28.20 9.59 9.54
CA TRP A 347 27.09 9.77 8.61
C TRP A 347 25.92 8.84 8.91
N ILE A 348 26.19 7.60 9.32
CA ILE A 348 25.15 6.66 9.78
C ILE A 348 24.42 7.26 10.99
N ILE A 349 25.16 7.75 11.99
CA ILE A 349 24.59 8.37 13.19
C ILE A 349 23.78 9.60 12.82
N PHE A 350 24.31 10.47 11.95
CA PHE A 350 23.61 11.65 11.45
C PHE A 350 22.26 11.28 10.82
N PHE A 351 22.22 10.30 9.92
CA PHE A 351 20.98 9.89 9.26
C PHE A 351 19.95 9.29 10.24
N VAL A 352 20.41 8.49 11.21
CA VAL A 352 19.52 7.95 12.25
C VAL A 352 18.92 9.08 13.09
N ILE A 353 19.74 10.06 13.52
CA ILE A 353 19.28 11.19 14.34
C ILE A 353 18.29 12.06 13.55
N ILE A 354 18.61 12.42 12.30
CA ILE A 354 17.71 13.30 11.53
C ILE A 354 16.41 12.61 11.13
N MET A 355 16.42 11.30 10.86
CA MET A 355 15.20 10.52 10.69
C MET A 355 14.37 10.50 11.97
N ALA A 356 14.99 10.28 13.13
CA ALA A 356 14.30 10.28 14.41
C ALA A 356 13.66 11.65 14.73
N ILE A 357 14.40 12.74 14.51
CA ILE A 357 13.90 14.11 14.70
C ILE A 357 12.75 14.39 13.74
N ASN A 358 12.90 14.11 12.45
CA ASN A 358 11.87 14.38 11.45
C ASN A 358 10.59 13.57 11.73
N TYR A 359 10.74 12.29 12.09
CA TYR A 359 9.60 11.44 12.43
C TYR A 359 8.94 11.90 13.72
N PHE A 360 9.70 12.29 14.74
CA PHE A 360 9.17 12.86 15.98
C PHE A 360 8.27 14.09 15.71
N TYR A 361 8.71 15.03 14.87
CA TYR A 361 7.89 16.18 14.50
C TYR A 361 6.59 15.77 13.79
N PHE A 362 6.67 14.81 12.88
CA PHE A 362 5.50 14.29 12.17
C PHE A 362 4.51 13.62 13.14
N VAL A 363 4.97 12.71 14.00
CA VAL A 363 4.06 11.99 14.90
C VAL A 363 3.51 12.86 16.02
N LYS A 364 4.27 13.87 16.48
CA LYS A 364 3.77 14.90 17.39
C LYS A 364 2.60 15.64 16.75
N ASP A 365 2.75 16.09 15.52
CA ASP A 365 1.67 16.75 14.79
C ASP A 365 0.48 15.79 14.57
N TYR A 366 0.75 14.57 14.12
CA TYR A 366 -0.29 13.58 13.80
C TYR A 366 -1.13 13.21 15.03
N TRP A 367 -0.53 12.84 16.17
CA TRP A 367 -1.29 12.32 17.31
C TRP A 367 -1.89 13.39 18.23
N PHE A 368 -1.43 14.64 18.13
CA PHE A 368 -1.83 15.69 19.07
C PHE A 368 -2.47 16.91 18.41
N ASP A 369 -2.04 17.30 17.21
CA ASP A 369 -2.53 18.53 16.55
C ASP A 369 -3.45 18.25 15.34
N TYR A 370 -3.30 17.10 14.68
CA TYR A 370 -3.97 16.79 13.41
C TYR A 370 -5.47 16.54 13.58
N ALA A 371 -5.88 15.83 14.63
CA ALA A 371 -7.28 15.50 14.90
C ALA A 371 -8.19 16.75 14.90
N GLU A 372 -7.77 17.82 15.58
CA GLU A 372 -8.52 19.08 15.62
C GLU A 372 -8.61 19.76 14.23
N ARG A 373 -7.58 19.62 13.38
CA ARG A 373 -7.61 20.19 12.03
C ARG A 373 -8.58 19.48 11.09
N VAL A 374 -8.79 18.17 11.27
CA VAL A 374 -9.63 17.35 10.37
C VAL A 374 -11.01 17.04 10.93
N LYS A 375 -11.32 17.50 12.14
CA LYS A 375 -12.61 17.29 12.84
C LYS A 375 -13.85 17.71 12.05
N LYS A 376 -13.73 18.65 11.11
CA LYS A 376 -14.83 19.07 10.22
C LYS A 376 -15.01 18.14 9.00
N VAL A 377 -13.96 17.41 8.63
CA VAL A 377 -13.91 16.53 7.46
C VAL A 377 -14.39 15.12 7.84
N PHE A 378 -14.09 14.69 9.06
CA PHE A 378 -14.70 13.52 9.66
C PHE A 378 -15.92 13.99 10.45
N PRO A 379 -17.16 13.82 9.95
CA PRO A 379 -18.33 14.09 10.76
C PRO A 379 -18.19 13.30 12.07
N ILE A 380 -18.55 13.95 13.18
CA ILE A 380 -18.52 13.36 14.53
C ILE A 380 -19.07 11.94 14.44
N PRO A 381 -18.37 10.94 15.02
CA PRO A 381 -18.79 9.56 14.91
C PRO A 381 -20.27 9.46 15.27
N ILE A 382 -21.02 8.93 14.32
CA ILE A 382 -22.30 8.26 14.51
C ILE A 382 -22.11 7.03 15.45
N GLU A 383 -21.18 7.05 16.41
CA GLU A 383 -21.14 6.08 17.51
C GLU A 383 -22.46 6.13 18.30
N ARG A 384 -23.17 7.27 18.30
CA ARG A 384 -24.57 7.36 18.76
C ARG A 384 -25.63 6.76 17.82
N THR A 385 -25.31 6.34 16.61
CA THR A 385 -26.27 5.64 15.73
C THR A 385 -25.84 4.19 15.45
N TYR A 386 -24.55 3.85 15.58
CA TYR A 386 -24.07 2.47 15.50
C TYR A 386 -24.43 1.65 16.74
N GLU A 387 -24.37 2.21 17.95
CA GLU A 387 -24.85 1.49 19.15
C GLU A 387 -26.37 1.25 19.13
N PHE A 388 -27.14 2.10 18.45
CA PHE A 388 -28.60 1.96 18.37
C PHE A 388 -29.05 0.87 17.39
N HIS A 389 -28.23 0.45 16.42
CA HIS A 389 -28.55 -0.66 15.52
C HIS A 389 -27.89 -1.99 15.93
N ILE A 390 -27.21 -2.04 17.08
CA ILE A 390 -26.68 -3.28 17.66
C ILE A 390 -27.70 -3.95 18.61
N LYS A 391 -28.81 -3.26 18.94
CA LYS A 391 -29.83 -3.73 19.89
C LYS A 391 -31.17 -4.18 19.29
N GLU A 392 -31.29 -4.32 17.98
CA GLU A 392 -32.49 -4.88 17.34
C GLU A 392 -32.18 -6.14 16.53
#